data_AF-A0A251XA09-F1
#
_entry.id   AF-A0A251XA09-F1
#
_cell.length_a   1.000
_cell.length_b   1.000
_cell.length_c   1.000
_cell.angle_alpha   90.00
_cell.angle_beta   90.00
_cell.angle_gamma   90.00
#
_symmetry.space_group_name_H-M   'P 1'
#
loop_
_entity.id
_entity.type
_entity.pdbx_description
1 polymer ?
#
loop_
_entity_poly.entity_id
_entity_poly.type
_entity_poly.pdbx_seq_one_letter_code
_entity_poly.pdbx_strand_id
1 'polypeptide(L)'
;MADLENPTFPQAVTEIVQPKIQRRGVLALLLFLLLAMTVLGLLAYHYWHRPTVSLTLYFQQGHGLKIGDALRYRGIDIGVVHSVQLTEQLDRIEINVKLAKNAMDVATEKSQFWIVRPQVDMTTVGGLETMLGANYINVLPGRINHAEDPYQFKFTGLESTPALAILETGGLSIDLITTARGNLKVNAPVLYRDVKIGTILAVDLTPNGRAVRAQVYIQPDYVGLIRQQTRFWKTSGLEMGVGWSGFSMNIGSFQSLLLGGITLAIPPNPGTLAHYGQQFTLHDKPENEWLEWETYAPLNSEAENYPKPLLAVLTWQRRNLLRFTVDERRTAWVLPSAENQLLVPSSIVTPPSDALPNTAQLTIAGQVVDIKSDSVTAQGSGDLSILSFPHGFDSWTSRRHATVPENTLIIANPDHSPIYIASHQYENNPAESAEIWLISKETPMREEWHGAAVIAEKDQALLGILLVESGQGKVVLWGD
;
A
#
# COMPACT_ATOMS: atom_id res chain seq x y z
N MET A 1 56.37 104.04 38.55
CA MET A 1 57.06 103.09 39.45
C MET A 1 56.18 101.85 39.51
N ALA A 2 56.67 100.73 38.97
CA ALA A 2 56.25 99.32 39.12
C ALA A 2 54.75 99.04 39.42
N ASP A 3 53.94 98.49 38.51
CA ASP A 3 53.94 97.10 37.99
C ASP A 3 53.96 96.04 39.11
N LEU A 4 52.84 95.34 39.32
CA LEU A 4 52.71 94.02 39.96
C LEU A 4 51.29 93.44 39.68
N GLU A 5 51.24 92.72 38.56
CA GLU A 5 50.62 91.41 38.30
C GLU A 5 49.33 90.99 39.03
N ASN A 6 48.29 90.72 38.23
CA ASN A 6 47.18 89.84 38.58
C ASN A 6 47.29 88.60 37.64
N PRO A 7 47.25 87.35 38.13
CA PRO A 7 47.57 86.18 37.31
C PRO A 7 46.48 85.88 36.28
N THR A 8 46.90 85.76 35.01
CA THR A 8 46.06 85.36 33.89
C THR A 8 45.83 83.84 33.91
N PHE A 9 44.61 83.40 34.21
CA PHE A 9 44.19 82.03 33.97
C PHE A 9 44.05 81.80 32.45
N PRO A 10 44.54 80.67 31.89
CA PRO A 10 44.34 80.38 30.48
C PRO A 10 42.85 80.15 30.21
N GLN A 11 42.26 80.97 29.35
CA GLN A 11 40.93 80.70 28.81
C GLN A 11 41.01 79.44 27.95
N ALA A 12 40.34 78.37 28.41
CA ALA A 12 40.07 77.22 27.57
C ALA A 12 39.19 77.68 26.40
N VAL A 13 39.79 77.75 25.21
CA VAL A 13 39.05 77.93 23.96
C VAL A 13 38.27 76.64 23.72
N THR A 14 36.98 76.65 24.04
CA THR A 14 36.07 75.58 23.64
C THR A 14 35.87 75.68 22.13
N GLU A 15 36.66 74.93 21.37
CA GLU A 15 36.48 74.80 19.93
C GLU A 15 35.16 74.07 19.67
N ILE A 16 34.14 74.84 19.26
CA ILE A 16 32.84 74.29 18.89
C ILE A 16 32.99 73.60 17.53
N VAL A 17 33.30 72.31 17.54
CA VAL A 17 33.33 71.50 16.31
C VAL A 17 31.90 71.39 15.77
N GLN A 18 31.57 72.17 14.74
CA GLN A 18 30.32 71.98 14.01
C GLN A 18 30.40 70.67 13.21
N PRO A 19 29.47 69.72 13.38
CA PRO A 19 29.46 68.50 12.59
C PRO A 19 29.10 68.85 11.14
N LYS A 20 30.09 68.73 10.26
CA LYS A 20 29.91 68.85 8.81
C LYS A 20 29.17 67.60 8.32
N ILE A 21 27.83 67.64 8.32
CA ILE A 21 26.97 66.57 7.79
C ILE A 21 27.27 66.42 6.29
N GLN A 22 28.08 65.42 5.94
CA GLN A 22 28.37 65.07 4.55
C GLN A 22 27.11 64.47 3.91
N ARG A 23 26.39 65.26 3.12
CA ARG A 23 25.18 64.90 2.36
C ARG A 23 25.30 63.70 1.41
N ARG A 24 26.49 63.10 1.24
CA ARG A 24 26.74 61.96 0.34
C ARG A 24 26.07 60.66 0.81
N GLY A 25 25.98 60.40 2.12
CA GLY A 25 25.33 59.19 2.64
C GLY A 25 23.80 59.21 2.51
N VAL A 26 23.19 60.39 2.66
CA VAL A 26 21.73 60.56 2.59
C VAL A 26 21.21 60.36 1.17
N LEU A 27 21.96 60.81 0.15
CA LEU A 27 21.57 60.65 -1.24
C LEU A 27 21.64 59.19 -1.71
N ALA A 28 22.65 58.45 -1.24
CA ALA A 28 22.77 57.01 -1.51
C ALA A 28 21.65 56.21 -0.85
N LEU A 29 21.27 56.56 0.39
CA LEU A 29 20.14 55.94 1.09
C LEU A 29 18.80 56.20 0.36
N LEU A 30 18.58 57.44 -0.09
CA LEU A 30 17.37 57.80 -0.86
C LEU A 30 17.31 57.07 -2.21
N LEU A 31 18.43 56.95 -2.91
CA LEU A 31 18.52 56.16 -4.15
C LEU A 31 18.24 54.67 -3.91
N PHE A 32 18.76 54.09 -2.82
CA PHE A 32 18.49 52.71 -2.46
C PHE A 32 17.01 52.49 -2.13
N LEU A 33 16.38 53.39 -1.37
CA LEU A 33 14.95 53.34 -1.07
C LEU A 33 14.09 53.47 -2.34
N LEU A 34 14.47 54.35 -3.26
CA LEU A 34 13.76 54.52 -4.53
C LEU A 34 13.90 53.27 -5.40
N LEU A 35 15.11 52.70 -5.49
CA LEU A 35 15.36 51.44 -6.21
C LEU A 35 14.54 50.30 -5.59
N ALA A 36 14.56 50.15 -4.26
CA ALA A 36 13.78 49.15 -3.56
C ALA A 36 12.27 49.31 -3.81
N MET A 37 11.75 50.55 -3.80
CA MET A 37 10.35 50.83 -4.11
C MET A 37 9.99 50.51 -5.57
N THR A 38 10.92 50.77 -6.50
CA THR A 38 10.74 50.47 -7.92
C THR A 38 10.71 48.95 -8.16
N VAL A 39 11.63 48.22 -7.54
CA VAL A 39 11.67 46.75 -7.59
C VAL A 39 10.42 46.16 -6.94
N LEU A 40 10.01 46.66 -5.78
CA LEU A 40 8.80 46.22 -5.10
C LEU A 40 7.55 46.49 -5.95
N GLY A 41 7.49 47.65 -6.61
CA GLY A 41 6.43 47.99 -7.56
C GLY A 41 6.40 47.07 -8.78
N LEU A 42 7.56 46.73 -9.35
CA LEU A 42 7.66 45.78 -10.46
C LEU A 42 7.25 44.36 -10.05
N LEU A 43 7.67 43.91 -8.87
CA LEU A 43 7.26 42.62 -8.32
C LEU A 43 5.75 42.57 -8.05
N ALA A 44 5.19 43.63 -7.45
CA ALA A 44 3.76 43.75 -7.21
C ALA A 44 2.96 43.76 -8.53
N TYR A 45 3.46 44.49 -9.54
CA TYR A 45 2.87 44.52 -10.88
C TYR A 45 2.85 43.12 -11.51
N HIS A 46 3.98 42.40 -11.45
CA HIS A 46 4.08 41.06 -12.01
C HIS A 46 3.22 40.03 -11.25
N TYR A 47 3.06 40.19 -9.93
CA TYR A 47 2.16 39.37 -9.12
C TYR A 47 0.69 39.62 -9.48
N TRP A 48 0.30 40.88 -9.70
CA TRP A 48 -1.08 41.24 -10.04
C TRP A 48 -1.48 40.88 -11.48
N HIS A 49 -0.54 40.85 -12.42
CA HIS A 49 -0.82 40.72 -13.86
C HIS A 49 -0.62 39.32 -14.42
N ARG A 50 -0.73 38.27 -13.59
CA ARG A 50 -0.78 36.90 -14.13
C ARG A 50 -2.07 36.73 -14.94
N PRO A 51 -1.99 36.34 -16.22
CA PRO A 51 -3.19 36.12 -17.02
C PRO A 51 -3.97 34.95 -16.42
N THR A 52 -5.20 35.22 -15.98
CA THR A 52 -6.14 34.23 -15.43
C THR A 52 -7.32 34.02 -16.36
N VAL A 53 -7.85 32.80 -16.38
CA VAL A 53 -9.06 32.41 -17.09
C VAL A 53 -10.16 32.18 -16.05
N SER A 54 -11.38 32.70 -16.30
CA SER A 54 -12.50 32.50 -15.38
C SER A 54 -13.27 31.22 -15.73
N LEU A 55 -13.48 30.37 -14.73
CA LEU A 55 -14.33 29.18 -14.78
C LEU A 55 -15.54 29.37 -13.86
N THR A 56 -16.71 28.90 -14.27
CA THR A 56 -17.92 28.89 -13.46
C THR A 56 -18.30 27.45 -13.13
N LEU A 57 -18.41 27.13 -11.84
CA LEU A 57 -18.76 25.81 -11.32
C LEU A 57 -20.11 25.87 -10.62
N TYR A 58 -21.00 24.93 -10.91
CA TYR A 58 -22.31 24.80 -10.26
C TYR A 58 -22.31 23.61 -9.29
N PHE A 59 -22.68 23.85 -8.04
CA PHE A 59 -22.84 22.81 -7.00
C PHE A 59 -24.23 22.89 -6.36
N GLN A 60 -24.73 21.79 -5.80
CA GLN A 60 -25.97 21.84 -5.02
C GLN A 60 -25.74 22.44 -3.64
N GLN A 61 -24.55 22.19 -3.05
CA GLN A 61 -24.19 22.70 -1.73
C GLN A 61 -22.79 23.32 -1.72
N GLY A 62 -22.66 24.46 -1.02
CA GLY A 62 -21.43 25.25 -1.00
C GLY A 62 -20.41 24.75 0.02
N HIS A 63 -20.80 23.84 0.91
CA HIS A 63 -19.91 23.14 1.85
C HIS A 63 -18.93 24.02 2.66
N GLY A 64 -19.26 25.30 2.86
CA GLY A 64 -18.40 26.26 3.56
C GLY A 64 -17.22 26.80 2.74
N LEU A 65 -17.25 26.67 1.41
CA LEU A 65 -16.30 27.33 0.50
C LEU A 65 -16.37 28.84 0.63
N LYS A 66 -15.20 29.47 0.56
CA LYS A 66 -15.03 30.92 0.68
C LYS A 66 -14.18 31.46 -0.46
N ILE A 67 -14.27 32.78 -0.63
CA ILE A 67 -13.38 33.51 -1.53
C ILE A 67 -11.94 33.32 -1.05
N GLY A 68 -11.05 32.93 -1.97
CA GLY A 68 -9.64 32.63 -1.67
C GLY A 68 -9.31 31.15 -1.56
N ASP A 69 -10.31 30.26 -1.46
CA ASP A 69 -10.08 28.82 -1.45
C ASP A 69 -9.42 28.36 -2.76
N ALA A 70 -8.54 27.36 -2.69
CA ALA A 70 -7.75 26.92 -3.84
C ALA A 70 -8.52 25.98 -4.76
N LEU A 71 -8.24 26.03 -6.06
CA LEU A 71 -8.51 24.96 -7.01
C LEU A 71 -7.21 24.18 -7.20
N ARG A 72 -7.25 22.86 -6.94
CA ARG A 72 -6.09 21.98 -6.95
C ARG A 72 -6.20 20.91 -8.02
N TYR A 73 -5.05 20.53 -8.56
CA TYR A 73 -4.87 19.31 -9.35
C TYR A 73 -3.65 18.57 -8.81
N ARG A 74 -3.80 17.30 -8.43
CA ARG A 74 -2.72 16.49 -7.83
C ARG A 74 -1.99 17.20 -6.67
N GLY A 75 -2.74 17.94 -5.86
CA GLY A 75 -2.22 18.69 -4.71
C GLY A 75 -1.56 20.04 -5.04
N ILE A 76 -1.47 20.43 -6.31
CA ILE A 76 -0.89 21.71 -6.75
C ILE A 76 -2.00 22.75 -6.94
N ASP A 77 -1.83 23.95 -6.38
CA ASP A 77 -2.73 25.08 -6.56
C ASP A 77 -2.63 25.62 -8.00
N ILE A 78 -3.71 25.44 -8.77
CA ILE A 78 -3.82 25.84 -10.18
C ILE A 78 -4.83 26.97 -10.41
N GLY A 79 -5.59 27.32 -9.38
CA GLY A 79 -6.56 28.41 -9.43
C GLY A 79 -7.05 28.81 -8.04
N VAL A 80 -7.89 29.85 -7.99
CA VAL A 80 -8.43 30.41 -6.75
C VAL A 80 -9.91 30.76 -6.92
N VAL A 81 -10.72 30.44 -5.91
CA VAL A 81 -12.13 30.82 -5.85
C VAL A 81 -12.24 32.34 -5.72
N HIS A 82 -12.89 32.97 -6.69
CA HIS A 82 -13.06 34.41 -6.78
C HIS A 82 -14.41 34.88 -6.21
N SER A 83 -15.49 34.13 -6.44
CA SER A 83 -16.80 34.42 -5.83
C SER A 83 -17.60 33.14 -5.62
N VAL A 84 -18.48 33.18 -4.61
CA VAL A 84 -19.46 32.13 -4.28
C VAL A 84 -20.81 32.83 -4.14
N GLN A 85 -21.76 32.50 -5.00
CA GLN A 85 -23.08 33.12 -5.04
C GLN A 85 -24.17 32.06 -5.22
N LEU A 86 -25.37 32.34 -4.76
CA LEU A 86 -26.52 31.50 -5.03
C LEU A 86 -27.13 31.91 -6.38
N THR A 87 -27.56 30.94 -7.18
CA THR A 87 -28.23 31.19 -8.47
C THR A 87 -29.51 31.99 -8.24
N GLU A 88 -29.97 32.75 -9.23
CA GLU A 88 -31.22 33.54 -9.14
C GLU A 88 -32.45 32.71 -8.71
N GLN A 89 -32.48 31.43 -9.08
CA GLN A 89 -33.55 30.48 -8.75
C GLN A 89 -33.42 29.85 -7.36
N LEU A 90 -32.33 30.15 -6.63
CA LEU A 90 -32.02 29.64 -5.30
C LEU A 90 -31.85 28.11 -5.21
N ASP A 91 -31.71 27.42 -6.33
CA ASP A 91 -31.62 25.96 -6.45
C ASP A 91 -30.18 25.43 -6.38
N ARG A 92 -29.20 26.24 -6.79
CA ARG A 92 -27.79 25.86 -6.94
C ARG A 92 -26.85 27.01 -6.57
N ILE A 93 -25.62 26.68 -6.20
CA ILE A 93 -24.56 27.63 -5.91
C ILE A 93 -23.64 27.73 -7.12
N GLU A 94 -23.41 28.97 -7.56
CA GLU A 94 -22.46 29.35 -8.60
C GLU A 94 -21.14 29.79 -7.95
N ILE A 95 -20.06 29.13 -8.33
CA ILE A 95 -18.71 29.42 -7.87
C ILE A 95 -17.88 29.86 -9.06
N ASN A 96 -17.38 31.10 -9.04
CA ASN A 96 -16.46 31.59 -10.06
C ASN A 96 -15.02 31.40 -9.58
N VAL A 97 -14.23 30.67 -10.35
CA VAL A 97 -12.83 30.33 -10.07
C VAL A 97 -11.93 30.98 -11.11
N LYS A 98 -10.86 31.63 -10.67
CA LYS A 98 -9.80 32.13 -11.54
C LYS A 98 -8.73 31.06 -11.68
N LEU A 99 -8.66 30.44 -12.85
CA LEU A 99 -7.67 29.44 -13.24
C LEU A 99 -6.42 30.13 -13.80
N ALA A 100 -5.24 29.60 -13.48
CA ALA A 100 -4.00 30.05 -14.11
C ALA A 100 -3.95 29.65 -15.59
N LYS A 101 -3.48 30.53 -16.48
CA LYS A 101 -3.46 30.28 -17.94
C LYS A 101 -2.67 29.02 -18.34
N ASN A 102 -1.63 28.67 -17.62
CA ASN A 102 -0.83 27.45 -17.84
C ASN A 102 -1.53 26.15 -17.40
N ALA A 103 -2.67 26.25 -16.71
CA ALA A 103 -3.48 25.12 -16.29
C ALA A 103 -4.76 24.96 -17.13
N MET A 104 -4.88 25.68 -18.26
CA MET A 104 -6.09 25.68 -19.10
C MET A 104 -6.47 24.28 -19.62
N ASP A 105 -5.49 23.39 -19.75
CA ASP A 105 -5.67 21.99 -20.17
C ASP A 105 -6.54 21.16 -19.20
N VAL A 106 -6.79 21.65 -17.98
CA VAL A 106 -7.68 20.99 -17.01
C VAL A 106 -9.16 21.37 -17.18
N ALA A 107 -9.48 22.28 -18.10
CA ALA A 107 -10.83 22.80 -18.34
C ALA A 107 -11.43 22.25 -19.64
N THR A 108 -11.49 20.92 -19.75
CA THR A 108 -12.08 20.19 -20.89
C THR A 108 -13.46 19.66 -20.54
N GLU A 109 -14.32 19.38 -21.53
CA GLU A 109 -15.70 18.89 -21.33
C GLU A 109 -15.81 17.69 -20.37
N LYS A 110 -14.81 16.80 -20.37
CA LYS A 110 -14.76 15.60 -19.53
C LYS A 110 -14.14 15.83 -18.15
N SER A 111 -13.86 17.07 -17.77
CA SER A 111 -13.23 17.41 -16.49
C SER A 111 -14.24 17.37 -15.35
N GLN A 112 -13.84 16.72 -14.26
CA GLN A 112 -14.68 16.52 -13.08
C GLN A 112 -14.13 17.34 -11.92
N PHE A 113 -14.99 18.14 -11.29
CA PHE A 113 -14.65 19.00 -10.16
C PHE A 113 -15.40 18.54 -8.92
N TRP A 114 -14.77 18.51 -7.75
CA TRP A 114 -15.45 18.21 -6.49
C TRP A 114 -14.84 18.99 -5.32
N ILE A 115 -15.60 19.14 -4.26
CA ILE A 115 -15.19 19.88 -3.06
C ILE A 115 -14.53 18.91 -2.08
N VAL A 116 -13.33 19.24 -1.61
CA VAL A 116 -12.62 18.50 -0.57
C VAL A 116 -12.67 19.31 0.73
N ARG A 117 -13.08 18.64 1.80
CA ARG A 117 -13.24 19.23 3.14
C ARG A 117 -12.12 18.75 4.06
N PRO A 118 -11.45 19.66 4.80
CA PRO A 118 -10.51 19.25 5.84
C PRO A 118 -11.27 18.55 6.97
N GLN A 119 -10.83 17.34 7.33
CA GLN A 119 -11.49 16.54 8.35
C GLN A 119 -11.01 16.95 9.73
N VAL A 120 -11.92 17.17 10.68
CA VAL A 120 -11.56 17.43 12.07
C VAL A 120 -11.30 16.11 12.79
N ASP A 121 -10.03 15.72 12.89
CA ASP A 121 -9.60 14.63 13.76
C ASP A 121 -9.57 15.16 15.21
N MET A 122 -10.66 14.95 15.95
CA MET A 122 -10.76 15.29 17.38
C MET A 122 -9.91 14.37 18.29
N THR A 123 -8.98 13.60 17.72
CA THR A 123 -8.23 12.54 18.41
C THR A 123 -6.97 13.04 19.11
N THR A 124 -6.51 14.26 18.84
CA THR A 124 -5.37 14.85 19.56
C THR A 124 -5.87 15.61 20.78
N VAL A 125 -5.99 14.88 21.90
CA VAL A 125 -6.25 15.48 23.21
C VAL A 125 -4.99 16.25 23.64
N GLY A 126 -4.95 17.54 23.30
CA GLY A 126 -3.84 18.41 23.64
C GLY A 126 -3.91 19.76 22.95
N GLY A 127 -4.73 20.66 23.47
CA GLY A 127 -4.61 22.10 23.21
C GLY A 127 -5.53 22.65 22.13
N LEU A 128 -6.20 23.74 22.47
CA LEU A 128 -7.01 24.55 21.57
C LEU A 128 -6.22 25.02 20.36
N GLU A 129 -6.45 24.41 19.21
CA GLU A 129 -6.24 24.99 17.89
C GLU A 129 -7.19 24.24 16.94
N THR A 130 -8.44 24.70 16.87
CA THR A 130 -9.39 24.28 15.83
C THR A 130 -8.73 24.45 14.47
N MET A 131 -8.56 23.33 13.79
CA MET A 131 -8.01 23.20 12.45
C MET A 131 -8.34 24.38 11.52
N LEU A 132 -7.29 25.01 11.00
CA LEU A 132 -7.35 26.05 9.96
C LEU A 132 -7.09 25.44 8.57
N GLY A 133 -7.69 24.29 8.28
CA GLY A 133 -7.74 23.82 6.89
C GLY A 133 -8.78 24.65 6.12
N ALA A 134 -8.38 25.27 5.02
CA ALA A 134 -9.35 25.84 4.08
C ALA A 134 -9.99 24.72 3.25
N ASN A 135 -11.29 24.85 2.95
CA ASN A 135 -11.91 24.02 1.93
C ASN A 135 -11.21 24.28 0.58
N TYR A 136 -11.17 23.29 -0.30
CA TYR A 136 -10.62 23.49 -1.63
C TYR A 136 -11.40 22.66 -2.66
N ILE A 137 -11.30 23.08 -3.91
CA ILE A 137 -11.88 22.36 -5.05
C ILE A 137 -10.76 21.54 -5.67
N ASN A 138 -11.02 20.28 -5.99
CA ASN A 138 -10.08 19.43 -6.73
C ASN A 138 -10.62 19.19 -8.13
N VAL A 139 -9.73 19.00 -9.11
CA VAL A 139 -10.10 18.68 -10.49
C VAL A 139 -9.47 17.36 -10.92
N LEU A 140 -10.20 16.60 -11.73
CA LEU A 140 -9.68 15.48 -12.50
C LEU A 140 -9.93 15.81 -13.99
N PRO A 141 -8.89 16.07 -14.79
CA PRO A 141 -9.04 16.35 -16.20
C PRO A 141 -9.46 15.09 -16.96
N GLY A 142 -10.32 15.23 -17.96
CA GLY A 142 -10.58 14.14 -18.91
C GLY A 142 -9.37 13.86 -19.80
N ARG A 143 -9.30 12.66 -20.41
CA ARG A 143 -8.28 12.35 -21.43
C ARG A 143 -8.30 13.42 -22.52
N ILE A 144 -7.16 14.05 -22.74
CA ILE A 144 -7.05 15.19 -23.65
C ILE A 144 -6.97 14.69 -25.09
N ASN A 145 -8.08 14.79 -25.82
CA ASN A 145 -8.09 14.74 -27.28
C ASN A 145 -8.42 16.15 -27.80
N HIS A 146 -7.41 16.98 -28.06
CA HIS A 146 -7.60 18.38 -28.49
C HIS A 146 -8.43 18.54 -29.79
N ALA A 147 -8.62 17.46 -30.57
CA ALA A 147 -9.45 17.45 -31.76
C ALA A 147 -10.95 17.18 -31.47
N GLU A 148 -11.27 16.60 -30.31
CA GLU A 148 -12.64 16.13 -29.97
C GLU A 148 -13.22 16.83 -28.74
N ASP A 149 -12.40 17.31 -27.80
CA ASP A 149 -12.85 17.88 -26.53
C ASP A 149 -12.50 19.39 -26.45
N PRO A 150 -13.44 20.29 -26.78
CA PRO A 150 -13.21 21.73 -26.70
C PRO A 150 -13.05 22.20 -25.24
N TYR A 151 -12.37 23.34 -25.06
CA TYR A 151 -12.32 24.00 -23.75
C TYR A 151 -13.72 24.42 -23.31
N GLN A 152 -14.05 24.13 -22.06
CA GLN A 152 -15.31 24.52 -21.44
C GLN A 152 -15.04 25.42 -20.24
N PHE A 153 -15.90 26.41 -20.02
CA PHE A 153 -15.77 27.38 -18.92
C PHE A 153 -16.89 27.24 -17.89
N LYS A 154 -17.84 26.34 -18.10
CA LYS A 154 -18.98 26.08 -17.22
C LYS A 154 -19.05 24.60 -16.89
N PHE A 155 -18.98 24.25 -15.62
CA PHE A 155 -19.00 22.86 -15.16
C PHE A 155 -20.04 22.63 -14.08
N THR A 156 -20.52 21.40 -13.98
CA THR A 156 -21.29 20.92 -12.82
C THR A 156 -20.37 20.13 -11.94
N GLY A 157 -20.26 20.54 -10.68
CA GLY A 157 -19.44 19.86 -9.70
C GLY A 157 -20.09 18.60 -9.16
N LEU A 158 -19.27 17.62 -8.80
CA LEU A 158 -19.65 16.40 -8.13
C LEU A 158 -19.65 16.62 -6.61
N GLU A 159 -20.66 16.06 -5.95
CA GLU A 159 -20.81 16.15 -4.49
C GLU A 159 -19.87 15.17 -3.73
N SER A 160 -19.37 14.15 -4.42
CA SER A 160 -18.45 13.15 -3.90
C SER A 160 -17.24 12.97 -4.82
N THR A 161 -16.13 12.50 -4.24
CA THR A 161 -14.91 12.19 -5.01
C THR A 161 -15.19 11.13 -6.07
N PRO A 162 -14.79 11.36 -7.33
CA PRO A 162 -15.02 10.40 -8.41
C PRO A 162 -14.14 9.17 -8.29
N ALA A 163 -14.67 8.02 -8.73
CA ALA A 163 -13.99 6.72 -8.78
C ALA A 163 -12.62 6.76 -9.47
N LEU A 164 -12.52 7.48 -10.59
CA LEU A 164 -11.28 7.58 -11.35
C LEU A 164 -10.17 8.32 -10.59
N ALA A 165 -10.50 9.29 -9.73
CA ALA A 165 -9.51 9.98 -8.90
C ALA A 165 -8.92 9.07 -7.81
N ILE A 166 -9.72 8.12 -7.30
CA ILE A 166 -9.25 7.06 -6.38
C ILE A 166 -8.26 6.14 -7.10
N LEU A 167 -8.54 5.78 -8.35
CA LEU A 167 -7.67 4.93 -9.16
C LEU A 167 -6.35 5.64 -9.53
N GLU A 168 -6.39 6.92 -9.90
CA GLU A 168 -5.16 7.69 -10.22
C GLU A 168 -4.22 7.85 -9.03
N THR A 169 -4.75 7.85 -7.81
CA THR A 169 -3.94 7.89 -6.58
C THR A 169 -3.41 6.52 -6.17
N GLY A 170 -3.77 5.44 -6.88
CA GLY A 170 -3.34 4.07 -6.59
C GLY A 170 -4.12 3.41 -5.44
N GLY A 171 -5.19 4.02 -4.96
CA GLY A 171 -6.03 3.46 -3.89
C GLY A 171 -7.05 2.45 -4.43
N LEU A 172 -7.57 1.62 -3.54
CA LEU A 172 -8.56 0.60 -3.87
C LEU A 172 -9.94 0.98 -3.29
N SER A 173 -10.97 1.04 -4.13
CA SER A 173 -12.36 1.11 -3.68
C SER A 173 -12.99 -0.27 -3.72
N ILE A 174 -13.62 -0.69 -2.62
CA ILE A 174 -14.39 -1.94 -2.52
C ILE A 174 -15.80 -1.68 -1.98
N ASP A 175 -16.72 -2.60 -2.24
CA ASP A 175 -18.10 -2.55 -1.76
C ASP A 175 -18.32 -3.60 -0.67
N LEU A 176 -18.74 -3.17 0.51
CA LEU A 176 -19.07 -4.05 1.62
C LEU A 176 -20.60 -4.16 1.78
N ILE A 177 -21.12 -5.38 1.68
CA ILE A 177 -22.56 -5.67 1.70
C ILE A 177 -22.95 -6.23 3.06
N THR A 178 -23.96 -5.64 3.70
CA THR A 178 -24.50 -6.08 4.99
C THR A 178 -26.02 -5.98 4.99
N THR A 179 -26.68 -6.75 5.86
CA THR A 179 -28.15 -6.75 5.98
C THR A 179 -28.69 -5.48 6.61
N ALA A 180 -27.92 -4.86 7.51
CA ALA A 180 -28.34 -3.67 8.25
C ALA A 180 -27.21 -2.66 8.43
N ARG A 181 -27.53 -1.37 8.37
CA ARG A 181 -26.56 -0.27 8.49
C ARG A 181 -25.79 -0.29 9.81
N GLY A 182 -26.46 -0.64 10.91
CA GLY A 182 -25.84 -0.66 12.24
C GLY A 182 -25.17 0.68 12.57
N ASN A 183 -23.93 0.62 13.07
CA ASN A 183 -23.09 1.77 13.43
C ASN A 183 -22.20 2.30 12.29
N LEU A 184 -22.45 1.90 11.04
CA LEU A 184 -21.66 2.36 9.89
C LEU A 184 -21.91 3.85 9.62
N LYS A 185 -20.83 4.63 9.71
CA LYS A 185 -20.81 6.06 9.44
C LYS A 185 -19.85 6.36 8.30
N VAL A 186 -20.24 7.30 7.45
CA VAL A 186 -19.32 7.87 6.46
C VAL A 186 -18.13 8.47 7.21
N ASN A 187 -16.93 8.26 6.67
CA ASN A 187 -15.62 8.59 7.26
C ASN A 187 -15.18 7.74 8.46
N ALA A 188 -15.95 6.71 8.85
CA ALA A 188 -15.47 5.78 9.85
C ALA A 188 -14.22 5.04 9.36
N PRO A 189 -13.26 4.73 10.25
CA PRO A 189 -12.02 4.09 9.86
C PRO A 189 -12.23 2.64 9.42
N VAL A 190 -11.41 2.21 8.47
CA VAL A 190 -11.17 0.79 8.19
C VAL A 190 -9.82 0.40 8.77
N LEU A 191 -9.85 -0.63 9.62
CA LEU A 191 -8.75 -1.04 10.48
C LEU A 191 -8.23 -2.42 10.10
N TYR A 192 -6.91 -2.58 10.14
CA TYR A 192 -6.23 -3.86 10.15
C TYR A 192 -5.25 -3.86 11.31
N ARG A 193 -5.36 -4.84 12.23
CA ARG A 193 -4.55 -4.90 13.46
C ARG A 193 -4.50 -3.55 14.21
N ASP A 194 -5.67 -2.92 14.37
CA ASP A 194 -5.87 -1.59 14.96
C ASP A 194 -5.20 -0.40 14.24
N VAL A 195 -4.58 -0.62 13.09
CA VAL A 195 -4.03 0.45 12.24
C VAL A 195 -5.06 0.89 11.21
N LYS A 196 -5.26 2.21 11.08
CA LYS A 196 -6.16 2.80 10.07
C LYS A 196 -5.53 2.69 8.67
N ILE A 197 -6.10 1.82 7.85
CA ILE A 197 -5.67 1.57 6.47
C ILE A 197 -6.58 2.22 5.42
N GLY A 198 -7.76 2.69 5.84
CA GLY A 198 -8.80 3.15 4.93
C GLY A 198 -9.94 3.89 5.64
N THR A 199 -10.98 4.20 4.87
CA THR A 199 -12.15 4.94 5.35
C THR A 199 -13.42 4.57 4.57
N ILE A 200 -14.58 4.69 5.22
CA ILE A 200 -15.88 4.54 4.56
C ILE A 200 -16.19 5.81 3.75
N LEU A 201 -16.39 5.67 2.44
CA LEU A 201 -16.75 6.77 1.54
C LEU A 201 -18.25 7.07 1.52
N ALA A 202 -19.07 6.02 1.49
CA ALA A 202 -20.52 6.15 1.37
C ALA A 202 -21.24 4.96 2.02
N VAL A 203 -22.50 5.16 2.44
CA VAL A 203 -23.35 4.12 3.00
C VAL A 203 -24.76 4.31 2.46
N ASP A 204 -25.15 3.45 1.52
CA ASP A 204 -26.42 3.53 0.79
C ASP A 204 -27.11 2.17 0.74
N LEU A 205 -28.30 2.11 0.16
CA LEU A 205 -28.95 0.83 -0.15
C LEU A 205 -28.42 0.26 -1.47
N THR A 206 -28.39 -1.06 -1.59
CA THR A 206 -28.18 -1.73 -2.88
C THR A 206 -29.30 -1.37 -3.86
N PRO A 207 -29.10 -1.45 -5.19
CA PRO A 207 -30.12 -1.05 -6.17
C PRO A 207 -31.48 -1.76 -6.03
N ASN A 208 -31.48 -2.97 -5.48
CA ASN A 208 -32.69 -3.75 -5.19
C ASN A 208 -33.33 -3.43 -3.81
N GLY A 209 -32.73 -2.54 -3.01
CA GLY A 209 -33.19 -2.12 -1.69
C GLY A 209 -33.09 -3.19 -0.59
N ARG A 210 -32.51 -4.36 -0.86
CA ARG A 210 -32.52 -5.51 0.07
C ARG A 210 -31.38 -5.52 1.08
N ALA A 211 -30.30 -4.80 0.79
CA ALA A 211 -29.11 -4.77 1.63
C ALA A 211 -28.55 -3.35 1.69
N VAL A 212 -27.70 -3.12 2.68
CA VAL A 212 -26.90 -1.90 2.80
C VAL A 212 -25.55 -2.15 2.15
N ARG A 213 -25.13 -1.21 1.31
CA ARG A 213 -23.80 -1.16 0.69
C ARG A 213 -23.01 -0.04 1.36
N ALA A 214 -21.88 -0.40 1.97
CA ALA A 214 -20.87 0.56 2.40
C ALA A 214 -19.72 0.56 1.39
N GLN A 215 -19.52 1.69 0.71
CA GLN A 215 -18.38 1.87 -0.18
C GLN A 215 -17.16 2.28 0.66
N VAL A 216 -16.06 1.56 0.50
CA VAL A 216 -14.84 1.72 1.29
C VAL A 216 -13.67 2.09 0.38
N TYR A 217 -12.83 3.00 0.85
CA TYR A 217 -11.54 3.32 0.27
C TYR A 217 -10.40 2.78 1.12
N ILE A 218 -9.43 2.14 0.47
CA ILE A 218 -8.20 1.62 1.06
C ILE A 218 -7.04 2.41 0.45
N GLN A 219 -6.14 2.89 1.31
CA GLN A 219 -5.00 3.70 0.86
C GLN A 219 -4.01 2.85 0.04
N PRO A 220 -3.24 3.47 -0.88
CA PRO A 220 -2.35 2.76 -1.81
C PRO A 220 -1.40 1.78 -1.11
N ASP A 221 -0.77 2.23 -0.03
CA ASP A 221 0.22 1.46 0.75
C ASP A 221 -0.37 0.19 1.40
N TYR A 222 -1.70 0.06 1.45
CA TYR A 222 -2.40 -1.06 2.09
C TYR A 222 -3.23 -1.88 1.10
N VAL A 223 -3.18 -1.58 -0.20
CA VAL A 223 -3.94 -2.32 -1.22
C VAL A 223 -3.55 -3.80 -1.22
N GLY A 224 -2.28 -4.12 -0.95
CA GLY A 224 -1.76 -5.49 -0.84
C GLY A 224 -2.42 -6.36 0.23
N LEU A 225 -3.09 -5.76 1.22
CA LEU A 225 -3.82 -6.45 2.29
C LEU A 225 -5.18 -6.99 1.85
N ILE A 226 -5.75 -6.41 0.79
CA ILE A 226 -7.12 -6.73 0.38
C ILE A 226 -7.08 -7.83 -0.68
N ARG A 227 -7.55 -9.00 -0.28
CA ARG A 227 -7.49 -10.24 -1.05
C ARG A 227 -8.88 -10.81 -1.21
N GLN A 228 -9.07 -11.72 -2.17
CA GLN A 228 -10.38 -12.29 -2.46
C GLN A 228 -11.06 -12.94 -1.24
N GLN A 229 -10.27 -13.50 -0.31
CA GLN A 229 -10.79 -14.16 0.89
C GLN A 229 -10.69 -13.30 2.16
N THR A 230 -10.32 -12.02 2.08
CA THR A 230 -10.31 -11.11 3.23
C THR A 230 -11.70 -11.03 3.86
N ARG A 231 -11.76 -11.16 5.19
CA ARG A 231 -12.99 -11.11 5.98
C ARG A 231 -13.12 -9.76 6.65
N PHE A 232 -14.32 -9.18 6.60
CA PHE A 232 -14.63 -7.87 7.15
C PHE A 232 -15.74 -7.97 8.19
N TRP A 233 -15.60 -7.28 9.32
CA TRP A 233 -16.67 -7.16 10.31
C TRP A 233 -16.79 -5.74 10.87
N LYS A 234 -17.97 -5.44 11.41
CA LYS A 234 -18.24 -4.16 12.08
C LYS A 234 -17.46 -4.10 13.40
N THR A 235 -16.72 -3.03 13.60
CA THR A 235 -16.13 -2.72 14.90
C THR A 235 -17.26 -2.27 15.82
N SER A 236 -17.72 -3.16 16.68
CA SER A 236 -18.78 -2.86 17.65
C SER A 236 -18.17 -2.36 18.95
N GLY A 237 -18.45 -1.10 19.31
CA GLY A 237 -18.20 -0.59 20.65
C GLY A 237 -19.18 -1.25 21.63
N LEU A 238 -18.66 -2.08 22.53
CA LEU A 238 -19.34 -2.67 23.69
C LEU A 238 -20.41 -3.76 23.41
N GLU A 239 -20.02 -5.03 23.55
CA GLU A 239 -20.84 -6.03 24.24
C GLU A 239 -19.99 -6.58 25.40
N MET A 240 -19.95 -5.86 26.52
CA MET A 240 -19.45 -6.43 27.77
C MET A 240 -20.50 -7.42 28.28
N GLY A 241 -20.36 -8.70 27.94
CA GLY A 241 -20.93 -9.78 28.73
C GLY A 241 -20.27 -9.75 30.11
N VAL A 242 -20.95 -9.16 31.10
CA VAL A 242 -20.49 -9.16 32.49
C VAL A 242 -20.63 -10.58 33.04
N GLY A 243 -19.62 -11.42 32.81
CA GLY A 243 -19.36 -12.63 33.59
C GLY A 243 -18.52 -12.25 34.80
N TRP A 244 -19.04 -12.50 36.00
CA TRP A 244 -18.29 -12.28 37.24
C TRP A 244 -17.19 -13.33 37.39
N SER A 245 -16.05 -13.16 36.71
CA SER A 245 -14.81 -13.84 37.06
C SER A 245 -13.60 -13.16 36.44
N GLY A 246 -12.62 -12.80 37.28
CA GLY A 246 -11.19 -12.80 36.93
C GLY A 246 -10.74 -11.79 35.89
N PHE A 247 -10.28 -10.64 36.37
CA PHE A 247 -9.73 -9.53 35.58
C PHE A 247 -8.41 -9.92 34.88
N SER A 248 -8.40 -9.92 33.54
CA SER A 248 -7.20 -9.64 32.73
C SER A 248 -7.65 -8.88 31.47
N MET A 249 -7.67 -7.55 31.55
CA MET A 249 -8.11 -6.70 30.45
C MET A 249 -6.90 -5.99 29.84
N ASN A 250 -6.43 -6.47 28.70
CA ASN A 250 -5.59 -5.69 27.78
C ASN A 250 -6.52 -4.64 27.15
N ILE A 251 -6.49 -3.42 27.67
CA ILE A 251 -7.23 -2.28 27.12
C ILE A 251 -6.49 -1.83 25.85
N GLY A 252 -6.80 -2.48 24.72
CA GLY A 252 -6.52 -1.93 23.40
C GLY A 252 -7.23 -0.58 23.23
N SER A 253 -6.65 0.31 22.41
CA SER A 253 -6.96 1.73 22.36
C SER A 253 -8.46 2.06 22.33
N PHE A 254 -8.93 2.76 23.38
CA PHE A 254 -10.31 3.21 23.59
C PHE A 254 -10.87 4.09 22.44
N GLN A 255 -10.02 4.58 21.55
CA GLN A 255 -10.34 5.56 20.50
C GLN A 255 -11.11 4.95 19.31
N SER A 256 -10.80 3.71 18.91
CA SER A 256 -11.48 3.02 17.79
C SER A 256 -12.92 2.60 18.13
N LEU A 257 -13.22 2.41 19.42
CA LEU A 257 -14.51 1.92 19.92
C LEU A 257 -15.62 2.99 19.90
N LEU A 258 -15.26 4.28 19.88
CA LEU A 258 -16.22 5.40 20.01
C LEU A 258 -16.84 5.87 18.68
N LEU A 259 -16.16 5.68 17.55
CA LEU A 259 -16.60 6.23 16.25
C LEU A 259 -17.39 5.22 15.40
N GLY A 260 -17.36 3.93 15.75
CA GLY A 260 -17.74 2.86 14.83
C GLY A 260 -16.71 2.69 13.72
N GLY A 261 -16.62 1.51 13.13
CA GLY A 261 -15.59 1.21 12.13
C GLY A 261 -15.80 -0.13 11.46
N ILE A 262 -14.88 -0.46 10.56
CA ILE A 262 -14.77 -1.80 9.97
C ILE A 262 -13.39 -2.32 10.30
N THR A 263 -13.30 -3.58 10.72
CA THR A 263 -12.03 -4.29 10.89
C THR A 263 -11.97 -5.43 9.88
N LEU A 264 -10.76 -5.82 9.48
CA LEU A 264 -10.53 -6.96 8.61
C LEU A 264 -9.49 -7.94 9.15
N ALA A 265 -9.58 -9.18 8.67
CA ALA A 265 -8.58 -10.22 8.84
C ALA A 265 -8.33 -10.93 7.51
N ILE A 266 -7.11 -11.43 7.35
CA ILE A 266 -6.64 -12.09 6.14
C ILE A 266 -6.44 -13.57 6.47
N PRO A 267 -7.16 -14.50 5.83
CA PRO A 267 -7.01 -15.92 6.11
C PRO A 267 -5.66 -16.45 5.61
N PRO A 268 -5.15 -17.57 6.15
CA PRO A 268 -3.85 -18.16 5.74
C PRO A 268 -3.75 -18.43 4.24
N ASN A 269 -4.88 -18.67 3.58
CA ASN A 269 -4.96 -18.73 2.13
C ASN A 269 -5.80 -17.55 1.61
N PRO A 270 -5.21 -16.37 1.40
CA PRO A 270 -5.97 -15.17 1.07
C PRO A 270 -6.52 -15.13 -0.36
N GLY A 271 -5.99 -15.96 -1.25
CA GLY A 271 -6.24 -15.86 -2.69
C GLY A 271 -5.51 -14.67 -3.33
N THR A 272 -6.01 -14.25 -4.50
CA THR A 272 -5.41 -13.15 -5.28
C THR A 272 -5.80 -11.77 -4.75
N LEU A 273 -5.14 -10.72 -5.26
CA LEU A 273 -5.50 -9.33 -4.96
C LEU A 273 -6.94 -9.02 -5.34
N ALA A 274 -7.60 -8.22 -4.52
CA ALA A 274 -8.93 -7.72 -4.83
C ALA A 274 -8.88 -6.67 -5.94
N HIS A 275 -9.91 -6.64 -6.78
CA HIS A 275 -10.04 -5.64 -7.83
C HIS A 275 -10.97 -4.49 -7.41
N TYR A 276 -10.91 -3.39 -8.16
CA TYR A 276 -11.79 -2.24 -7.92
C TYR A 276 -13.27 -2.63 -7.98
N GLY A 277 -14.06 -2.12 -7.03
CA GLY A 277 -15.49 -2.38 -6.91
C GLY A 277 -15.84 -3.82 -6.50
N GLN A 278 -14.85 -4.64 -6.13
CA GLN A 278 -15.12 -5.99 -5.66
C GLN A 278 -16.03 -5.96 -4.43
N GLN A 279 -16.99 -6.88 -4.41
CA GLN A 279 -17.97 -7.00 -3.34
C GLN A 279 -17.51 -8.01 -2.28
N PHE A 280 -17.61 -7.60 -1.02
CA PHE A 280 -17.37 -8.46 0.14
C PHE A 280 -18.58 -8.45 1.06
N THR A 281 -18.72 -9.52 1.85
CA THR A 281 -19.71 -9.56 2.92
C THR A 281 -19.14 -8.87 4.16
N LEU A 282 -19.93 -7.98 4.75
CA LEU A 282 -19.61 -7.33 6.01
C LEU A 282 -20.42 -7.96 7.14
N HIS A 283 -19.69 -8.68 8.00
CA HIS A 283 -20.22 -9.41 9.14
C HIS A 283 -20.45 -8.48 10.33
N ASP A 284 -21.38 -8.84 11.22
CA ASP A 284 -21.63 -8.07 12.44
C ASP A 284 -20.57 -8.32 13.52
N LYS A 285 -20.02 -9.54 13.57
CA LYS A 285 -19.00 -9.99 14.53
C LYS A 285 -17.95 -10.86 13.82
N PRO A 286 -16.69 -10.89 14.31
CA PRO A 286 -15.70 -11.84 13.81
C PRO A 286 -16.00 -13.26 14.30
N GLU A 287 -15.56 -14.25 13.54
CA GLU A 287 -15.41 -15.63 14.04
C GLU A 287 -14.08 -15.74 14.80
N ASN A 288 -14.01 -16.63 15.80
CA ASN A 288 -12.83 -16.76 16.66
C ASN A 288 -11.55 -17.06 15.86
N GLU A 289 -11.65 -17.93 14.84
CA GLU A 289 -10.52 -18.30 13.98
C GLU A 289 -9.90 -17.07 13.29
N TRP A 290 -10.69 -16.07 12.94
CA TRP A 290 -10.21 -14.88 12.20
C TRP A 290 -9.27 -14.03 13.04
N LEU A 291 -9.43 -14.06 14.36
CA LEU A 291 -8.63 -13.29 15.31
C LEU A 291 -7.25 -13.92 15.55
N GLU A 292 -7.10 -15.21 15.24
CA GLU A 292 -5.86 -15.97 15.41
C GLU A 292 -4.99 -15.97 14.15
N TRP A 293 -5.48 -15.44 13.03
CA TRP A 293 -4.74 -15.44 11.77
C TRP A 293 -3.54 -14.48 11.78
N GLU A 294 -2.34 -15.05 11.62
CA GLU A 294 -1.07 -14.31 11.50
C GLU A 294 -0.59 -14.15 10.05
N THR A 295 -1.49 -14.25 9.07
CA THR A 295 -1.14 -14.27 7.63
C THR A 295 -0.24 -13.11 7.22
N TYR A 296 0.88 -13.45 6.58
CA TYR A 296 1.76 -12.49 5.93
C TYR A 296 1.09 -11.94 4.67
N ALA A 297 0.87 -10.63 4.64
CA ALA A 297 0.35 -9.92 3.47
C ALA A 297 1.28 -8.75 3.17
N PRO A 298 2.12 -8.83 2.12
CA PRO A 298 3.04 -7.76 1.78
C PRO A 298 2.26 -6.50 1.41
N LEU A 299 2.65 -5.37 2.02
CA LEU A 299 2.03 -4.05 1.83
C LEU A 299 2.31 -3.49 0.44
N ASN A 300 3.52 -3.70 -0.05
CA ASN A 300 3.95 -3.26 -1.37
C ASN A 300 3.65 -4.32 -2.43
N SER A 301 3.27 -3.86 -3.63
CA SER A 301 3.14 -4.66 -4.85
C SER A 301 4.46 -5.30 -5.33
N GLU A 302 5.55 -5.20 -4.57
CA GLU A 302 6.80 -5.94 -4.79
C GLU A 302 6.64 -7.46 -4.62
N ALA A 303 5.44 -7.91 -4.21
CA ALA A 303 5.01 -9.31 -4.23
C ALA A 303 5.01 -9.98 -5.62
N GLU A 304 5.51 -9.33 -6.68
CA GLU A 304 5.57 -9.90 -8.03
C GLU A 304 6.95 -10.44 -8.45
N ASN A 305 7.99 -10.30 -7.63
CA ASN A 305 9.29 -10.94 -7.92
C ASN A 305 9.55 -12.08 -6.94
N TYR A 306 8.74 -13.13 -6.99
CA TYR A 306 9.04 -14.41 -6.33
C TYR A 306 9.61 -15.40 -7.34
N PRO A 307 10.40 -16.39 -6.91
CA PRO A 307 10.73 -17.52 -7.76
C PRO A 307 9.45 -18.14 -8.34
N LYS A 308 9.49 -18.51 -9.62
CA LYS A 308 8.38 -19.17 -10.33
C LYS A 308 8.65 -20.67 -10.43
N PRO A 309 8.35 -21.46 -9.38
CA PRO A 309 8.50 -22.89 -9.45
C PRO A 309 7.55 -23.49 -10.51
N LEU A 310 8.01 -24.56 -11.15
CA LEU A 310 7.27 -25.34 -12.12
C LEU A 310 6.71 -26.58 -11.44
N LEU A 311 5.54 -27.03 -11.86
CA LEU A 311 4.98 -28.29 -11.37
C LEU A 311 5.60 -29.47 -12.11
N ALA A 312 6.19 -30.40 -11.36
CA ALA A 312 6.64 -31.70 -11.83
C ALA A 312 5.67 -32.79 -11.38
N VAL A 313 5.35 -33.70 -12.30
CA VAL A 313 4.44 -34.83 -12.09
C VAL A 313 5.14 -36.11 -12.51
N LEU A 314 5.41 -36.99 -11.56
CA LEU A 314 5.90 -38.34 -11.81
C LEU A 314 4.70 -39.30 -11.82
N THR A 315 4.49 -40.00 -12.92
CA THR A 315 3.49 -41.07 -13.03
C THR A 315 4.18 -42.42 -13.18
N TRP A 316 3.66 -43.46 -12.52
CA TRP A 316 4.16 -44.82 -12.66
C TRP A 316 3.04 -45.83 -12.44
N GLN A 317 3.29 -47.08 -12.82
CA GLN A 317 2.37 -48.17 -12.56
C GLN A 317 2.91 -49.06 -11.46
N ARG A 318 2.07 -49.46 -10.51
CA ARG A 318 2.41 -50.45 -9.48
C ARG A 318 1.44 -51.61 -9.47
N ARG A 319 1.88 -52.73 -8.92
CA ARG A 319 1.06 -53.93 -8.78
C ARG A 319 0.48 -54.01 -7.37
N ASN A 320 -0.85 -54.01 -7.26
CA ASN A 320 -1.50 -54.14 -5.94
C ASN A 320 -1.51 -55.60 -5.45
N LEU A 321 -1.98 -55.80 -4.21
CA LEU A 321 -2.04 -57.12 -3.55
C LEU A 321 -2.87 -58.16 -4.34
N LEU A 322 -3.82 -57.72 -5.15
CA LEU A 322 -4.68 -58.56 -6.00
C LEU A 322 -4.11 -58.76 -7.42
N ARG A 323 -2.84 -58.37 -7.65
CA ARG A 323 -2.13 -58.42 -8.93
C ARG A 323 -2.65 -57.51 -10.05
N PHE A 324 -3.57 -56.59 -9.75
CA PHE A 324 -4.01 -55.56 -10.69
C PHE A 324 -2.98 -54.43 -10.78
N THR A 325 -2.86 -53.86 -11.98
CA THR A 325 -2.04 -52.68 -12.23
C THR A 325 -2.83 -51.43 -11.84
N VAL A 326 -2.21 -50.56 -11.06
CA VAL A 326 -2.78 -49.27 -10.64
C VAL A 326 -1.81 -48.16 -11.06
N ASP A 327 -2.37 -47.11 -11.66
CA ASP A 327 -1.62 -45.90 -11.98
C ASP A 327 -1.48 -45.05 -10.73
N GLU A 328 -0.25 -44.67 -10.41
CA GLU A 328 0.10 -43.81 -9.30
C GLU A 328 0.70 -42.51 -9.82
N ARG A 329 0.57 -41.45 -9.02
CA ARG A 329 1.15 -40.15 -9.32
C ARG A 329 1.74 -39.50 -8.09
N ARG A 330 2.83 -38.77 -8.27
CA ARG A 330 3.45 -37.90 -7.29
C ARG A 330 3.70 -36.55 -7.91
N THR A 331 3.42 -35.48 -7.18
CA THR A 331 3.66 -34.11 -7.63
C THR A 331 4.69 -33.44 -6.75
N ALA A 332 5.50 -32.58 -7.35
CA ALA A 332 6.48 -31.77 -6.65
C ALA A 332 6.66 -30.44 -7.39
N TRP A 333 6.91 -29.36 -6.65
CA TRP A 333 7.41 -28.13 -7.25
C TRP A 333 8.91 -28.27 -7.53
N VAL A 334 9.35 -27.71 -8.64
CA VAL A 334 10.75 -27.70 -9.07
C VAL A 334 11.16 -26.28 -9.43
N LEU A 335 12.38 -25.90 -9.10
CA LEU A 335 12.82 -24.51 -9.23
C LEU A 335 13.82 -24.35 -10.37
N PRO A 336 13.57 -23.43 -11.33
CA PRO A 336 14.57 -23.04 -12.30
C PRO A 336 15.83 -22.46 -11.68
N SER A 337 16.96 -23.07 -12.00
CA SER A 337 18.31 -22.65 -11.63
C SER A 337 19.02 -22.04 -12.83
N ALA A 338 20.19 -21.43 -12.61
CA ALA A 338 21.07 -20.98 -13.68
C ALA A 338 21.46 -22.17 -14.59
N GLU A 339 21.90 -21.86 -15.82
CA GLU A 339 22.47 -22.85 -16.75
C GLU A 339 21.52 -23.98 -17.18
N ASN A 340 20.22 -23.69 -17.37
CA ASN A 340 19.24 -24.68 -17.85
C ASN A 340 19.09 -25.89 -16.90
N GLN A 341 19.28 -25.68 -15.61
CA GLN A 341 19.12 -26.70 -14.59
C GLN A 341 17.85 -26.48 -13.79
N LEU A 342 17.24 -27.57 -13.33
CA LEU A 342 16.13 -27.56 -12.38
C LEU A 342 16.61 -28.15 -11.07
N LEU A 343 16.30 -27.44 -9.99
CA LEU A 343 16.45 -27.94 -8.64
C LEU A 343 15.17 -28.71 -8.30
N VAL A 344 15.34 -30.01 -8.02
CA VAL A 344 14.23 -30.94 -7.86
C VAL A 344 14.40 -31.77 -6.58
N PRO A 345 13.31 -32.11 -5.88
CA PRO A 345 13.35 -33.16 -4.86
C PRO A 345 13.82 -34.48 -5.47
N SER A 346 14.75 -35.18 -4.81
CA SER A 346 15.22 -36.51 -5.28
C SER A 346 14.08 -37.52 -5.41
N SER A 347 12.99 -37.32 -4.66
CA SER A 347 11.76 -38.12 -4.66
C SER A 347 10.98 -38.09 -5.99
N ILE A 348 11.19 -37.09 -6.86
CA ILE A 348 10.50 -36.95 -8.16
C ILE A 348 11.32 -37.49 -9.33
N VAL A 349 12.64 -37.58 -9.16
CA VAL A 349 13.59 -38.12 -10.16
C VAL A 349 14.06 -39.53 -9.85
N THR A 350 13.65 -40.10 -8.71
CA THR A 350 13.93 -41.50 -8.38
C THR A 350 12.60 -42.27 -8.36
N PRO A 351 12.37 -43.18 -9.33
CA PRO A 351 11.19 -44.02 -9.33
C PRO A 351 11.07 -44.81 -8.01
N PRO A 352 9.88 -44.90 -7.41
CA PRO A 352 9.65 -45.71 -6.23
C PRO A 352 10.01 -47.20 -6.45
N SER A 353 10.44 -47.89 -5.40
CA SER A 353 10.85 -49.30 -5.48
C SER A 353 9.72 -50.26 -5.89
N ASP A 354 8.46 -49.83 -5.77
CA ASP A 354 7.27 -50.59 -6.17
C ASP A 354 6.82 -50.28 -7.62
N ALA A 355 7.55 -49.42 -8.34
CA ALA A 355 7.26 -49.11 -9.73
C ALA A 355 7.61 -50.26 -10.68
N LEU A 356 6.70 -50.55 -11.62
CA LEU A 356 6.95 -51.51 -12.68
C LEU A 356 8.04 -50.96 -13.65
N PRO A 357 8.93 -51.83 -14.18
CA PRO A 357 9.99 -51.41 -15.09
C PRO A 357 9.44 -50.64 -16.30
N ASN A 358 10.11 -49.54 -16.67
CA ASN A 358 9.77 -48.68 -17.82
C ASN A 358 8.37 -48.05 -17.78
N THR A 359 7.75 -47.94 -16.61
CA THR A 359 6.44 -47.27 -16.47
C THR A 359 6.54 -45.87 -15.86
N ALA A 360 7.69 -45.51 -15.29
CA ALA A 360 7.91 -44.21 -14.69
C ALA A 360 8.12 -43.14 -15.77
N GLN A 361 7.31 -42.08 -15.71
CA GLN A 361 7.38 -40.95 -16.63
C GLN A 361 7.30 -39.64 -15.85
N LEU A 362 8.31 -38.78 -16.02
CA LEU A 362 8.34 -37.45 -15.43
C LEU A 362 7.84 -36.42 -16.43
N THR A 363 6.89 -35.61 -16.02
CA THR A 363 6.38 -34.47 -16.80
C THR A 363 6.62 -33.18 -16.03
N ILE A 364 7.31 -32.21 -16.61
CA ILE A 364 7.55 -30.89 -16.01
C ILE A 364 6.96 -29.84 -16.95
N ALA A 365 6.11 -28.96 -16.44
CA ALA A 365 5.44 -27.93 -17.23
C ALA A 365 4.75 -28.48 -18.51
N GLY A 366 4.22 -29.71 -18.44
CA GLY A 366 3.55 -30.38 -19.57
C GLY A 366 4.49 -31.07 -20.58
N GLN A 367 5.80 -31.07 -20.36
CA GLN A 367 6.78 -31.74 -21.20
C GLN A 367 7.36 -32.98 -20.53
N VAL A 368 7.49 -34.07 -21.29
CA VAL A 368 8.08 -35.32 -20.80
C VAL A 368 9.59 -35.17 -20.72
N VAL A 369 10.16 -35.45 -19.55
CA VAL A 369 11.61 -35.39 -19.30
C VAL A 369 12.14 -36.80 -19.05
N ASP A 370 13.26 -37.12 -19.68
CA ASP A 370 13.92 -38.41 -19.52
C ASP A 370 14.69 -38.45 -18.19
N ILE A 371 14.43 -39.48 -17.38
CA ILE A 371 15.03 -39.66 -16.06
C ILE A 371 16.22 -40.62 -16.18
N LYS A 372 17.19 -40.27 -17.02
CA LYS A 372 18.44 -41.04 -17.14
C LYS A 372 19.46 -40.56 -16.11
N SER A 373 20.29 -41.48 -15.65
CA SER A 373 21.31 -41.21 -14.61
C SER A 373 22.38 -40.20 -15.02
N ASP A 374 22.55 -39.94 -16.31
CA ASP A 374 23.44 -38.90 -16.86
C ASP A 374 22.86 -37.49 -16.77
N SER A 375 21.55 -37.38 -16.56
CA SER A 375 20.79 -36.12 -16.57
C SER A 375 20.46 -35.61 -15.15
N VAL A 376 20.71 -36.44 -14.13
CA VAL A 376 20.41 -36.17 -12.72
C VAL A 376 21.68 -36.23 -11.87
N THR A 377 21.99 -35.14 -11.16
CA THR A 377 23.12 -35.08 -10.22
C THR A 377 22.59 -34.84 -8.81
N ALA A 378 22.90 -35.73 -7.85
CA ALA A 378 22.52 -35.55 -6.45
C ALA A 378 23.30 -34.39 -5.79
N GLN A 379 22.67 -33.68 -4.86
CA GLN A 379 23.23 -32.54 -4.13
C GLN A 379 23.10 -32.73 -2.61
N GLY A 380 24.14 -32.32 -1.88
CA GLY A 380 24.15 -32.24 -0.41
C GLY A 380 23.67 -33.52 0.29
N SER A 381 22.69 -33.35 1.19
CA SER A 381 22.05 -34.38 2.01
C SER A 381 21.40 -35.58 1.27
N GLY A 382 21.32 -35.56 -0.07
CA GLY A 382 20.78 -36.66 -0.88
C GLY A 382 19.28 -36.54 -1.20
N ASP A 383 18.57 -35.68 -0.49
CA ASP A 383 17.14 -35.39 -0.73
C ASP A 383 16.91 -34.37 -1.86
N LEU A 384 17.99 -33.75 -2.35
CA LEU A 384 18.02 -32.77 -3.42
C LEU A 384 18.77 -33.31 -4.65
N SER A 385 18.24 -33.00 -5.83
CA SER A 385 18.87 -33.33 -7.12
C SER A 385 18.82 -32.14 -8.07
N ILE A 386 19.78 -32.10 -8.98
CA ILE A 386 19.82 -31.18 -10.12
C ILE A 386 19.49 -31.98 -11.38
N LEU A 387 18.52 -31.50 -12.15
CA LEU A 387 18.08 -32.08 -13.41
C LEU A 387 18.42 -31.12 -14.56
N SER A 388 19.15 -31.58 -15.56
CA SER A 388 19.37 -30.82 -16.79
C SER A 388 18.07 -30.71 -17.58
N PHE A 389 17.67 -29.49 -17.95
CA PHE A 389 16.42 -29.22 -18.65
C PHE A 389 16.65 -28.45 -19.96
N PRO A 390 16.16 -28.95 -21.11
CA PRO A 390 16.56 -28.46 -22.43
C PRO A 390 16.00 -27.08 -22.80
N HIS A 391 15.05 -26.52 -22.04
CA HIS A 391 14.46 -25.21 -22.32
C HIS A 391 14.88 -24.14 -21.31
N GLY A 392 15.08 -22.92 -21.80
CA GLY A 392 15.42 -21.78 -20.97
C GLY A 392 14.22 -21.30 -20.16
N PHE A 393 14.44 -21.06 -18.88
CA PHE A 393 13.49 -20.44 -17.97
C PHE A 393 14.14 -19.23 -17.30
N ASP A 394 13.33 -18.32 -16.77
CA ASP A 394 13.80 -17.21 -15.94
C ASP A 394 14.43 -17.79 -14.66
N SER A 395 15.75 -17.77 -14.58
CA SER A 395 16.49 -18.32 -13.46
C SER A 395 16.48 -17.35 -12.26
N TRP A 396 16.22 -17.87 -11.06
CA TRP A 396 16.36 -17.10 -9.83
C TRP A 396 17.83 -17.06 -9.38
N THR A 397 18.40 -15.85 -9.31
CA THR A 397 19.84 -15.64 -9.11
C THR A 397 20.23 -15.23 -7.68
N SER A 398 19.31 -14.68 -6.89
CA SER A 398 19.57 -14.31 -5.50
C SER A 398 19.56 -15.55 -4.61
N ARG A 399 20.73 -16.01 -4.18
CA ARG A 399 20.92 -17.21 -3.34
C ARG A 399 21.82 -16.88 -2.17
N ARG A 400 21.54 -17.49 -1.02
CA ARG A 400 22.38 -17.39 0.18
C ARG A 400 22.29 -18.68 0.97
N HIS A 401 23.45 -19.15 1.44
CA HIS A 401 23.50 -20.22 2.43
C HIS A 401 23.17 -19.64 3.82
N ALA A 402 22.24 -20.26 4.54
CA ALA A 402 21.84 -19.86 5.89
C ALA A 402 22.24 -20.93 6.90
N THR A 403 22.82 -20.51 8.01
CA THR A 403 23.35 -21.42 9.04
C THR A 403 22.42 -21.57 10.25
N VAL A 404 21.45 -20.68 10.41
CA VAL A 404 20.50 -20.67 11.54
C VAL A 404 19.09 -20.40 10.98
N PRO A 405 18.04 -21.07 11.50
CA PRO A 405 16.66 -20.78 11.11
C PRO A 405 16.31 -19.30 11.25
N GLU A 406 15.79 -18.72 10.18
CA GLU A 406 15.31 -17.35 10.11
C GLU A 406 13.86 -17.32 9.62
N ASN A 407 13.25 -16.15 9.54
CA ASN A 407 11.90 -16.03 8.98
C ASN A 407 11.95 -16.31 7.48
N THR A 408 11.11 -17.22 7.01
CA THR A 408 11.09 -17.64 5.61
C THR A 408 9.71 -17.51 4.98
N LEU A 409 9.73 -17.45 3.66
CA LEU A 409 8.56 -17.50 2.80
C LEU A 409 8.66 -18.74 1.91
N ILE A 410 7.63 -19.58 1.94
CA ILE A 410 7.52 -20.77 1.11
C ILE A 410 6.67 -20.44 -0.11
N ILE A 411 7.26 -20.59 -1.29
CA ILE A 411 6.67 -20.33 -2.60
C ILE A 411 6.34 -21.67 -3.26
N ALA A 412 5.10 -22.11 -3.07
CA ALA A 412 4.59 -23.35 -3.68
C ALA A 412 3.94 -23.05 -5.04
N ASN A 413 2.70 -22.57 -5.06
CA ASN A 413 2.02 -22.17 -6.28
C ASN A 413 2.32 -20.67 -6.58
N PRO A 414 2.89 -20.32 -7.76
CA PRO A 414 3.13 -18.94 -8.15
C PRO A 414 1.87 -18.05 -8.11
N ASP A 415 0.68 -18.65 -8.29
CA ASP A 415 -0.60 -17.93 -8.28
C ASP A 415 -1.16 -17.69 -6.87
N HIS A 416 -0.51 -18.26 -5.83
CA HIS A 416 -0.92 -18.17 -4.44
C HIS A 416 0.05 -17.32 -3.64
N SER A 417 -0.43 -16.78 -2.52
CA SER A 417 0.44 -16.01 -1.63
C SER A 417 1.49 -16.92 -0.97
N PRO A 418 2.72 -16.42 -0.75
CA PRO A 418 3.74 -17.12 0.01
C PRO A 418 3.26 -17.56 1.39
N ILE A 419 3.70 -18.71 1.86
CA ILE A 419 3.40 -19.19 3.21
C ILE A 419 4.54 -18.73 4.12
N TYR A 420 4.21 -17.97 5.15
CA TYR A 420 5.19 -17.46 6.11
C TYR A 420 5.47 -18.49 7.20
N ILE A 421 6.75 -18.74 7.46
CA ILE A 421 7.21 -19.56 8.59
C ILE A 421 8.14 -18.69 9.44
N ALA A 422 7.75 -18.48 10.68
CA ALA A 422 8.56 -17.73 11.64
C ALA A 422 9.74 -18.58 12.11
N SER A 423 10.87 -17.92 12.41
CA SER A 423 12.09 -18.59 12.92
C SER A 423 11.84 -19.52 14.12
N HIS A 424 10.90 -19.19 15.01
CA HIS A 424 10.56 -20.00 16.19
C HIS A 424 9.71 -21.25 15.89
N GLN A 425 9.13 -21.35 14.68
CA GLN A 425 8.38 -22.52 14.23
C GLN A 425 9.30 -23.63 13.73
N TYR A 426 10.60 -23.38 13.61
CA TYR A 426 11.59 -24.41 13.35
C TYR A 426 11.98 -25.13 14.64
N GLU A 427 12.09 -26.45 14.57
CA GLU A 427 12.57 -27.26 15.69
C GLU A 427 14.05 -26.98 15.92
N ASN A 428 14.43 -26.80 17.18
CA ASN A 428 15.81 -26.56 17.56
C ASN A 428 16.55 -27.92 17.58
N ASN A 429 17.10 -28.34 16.44
CA ASN A 429 17.81 -29.62 16.35
C ASN A 429 19.34 -29.40 16.33
N PRO A 430 20.06 -29.66 17.44
CA PRO A 430 21.52 -29.57 17.47
C PRO A 430 22.23 -30.78 16.86
N ALA A 431 21.51 -31.81 16.37
CA ALA A 431 22.07 -33.11 15.98
C ALA A 431 21.95 -33.45 14.48
N GLU A 432 21.19 -32.69 13.68
CA GLU A 432 21.10 -32.87 12.23
C GLU A 432 21.79 -31.73 11.51
N SER A 433 22.49 -32.08 10.43
CA SER A 433 23.41 -31.26 9.63
C SER A 433 22.92 -29.83 9.38
N ALA A 434 23.84 -28.86 9.30
CA ALA A 434 23.59 -27.45 8.99
C ALA A 434 22.80 -27.19 7.68
N GLU A 435 22.41 -28.24 6.96
CA GLU A 435 21.71 -28.25 5.68
C GLU A 435 20.22 -28.59 5.79
N ILE A 436 19.67 -28.94 6.97
CA ILE A 436 18.25 -29.30 7.13
C ILE A 436 17.62 -28.59 8.32
N TRP A 437 16.48 -27.92 8.11
CA TRP A 437 15.65 -27.33 9.17
C TRP A 437 14.30 -28.03 9.26
N LEU A 438 13.98 -28.62 10.41
CA LEU A 438 12.67 -29.24 10.64
C LEU A 438 11.65 -28.18 11.05
N ILE A 439 10.46 -28.22 10.45
CA ILE A 439 9.34 -27.37 10.88
C ILE A 439 8.53 -28.12 11.92
N SER A 440 8.14 -27.41 12.98
CA SER A 440 7.33 -27.94 14.09
C SER A 440 6.10 -28.69 13.56
N LYS A 441 5.82 -29.84 14.18
CA LYS A 441 4.62 -30.66 13.88
C LYS A 441 3.29 -29.94 14.14
N GLU A 442 3.33 -28.82 14.87
CA GLU A 442 2.16 -27.97 15.12
C GLU A 442 1.79 -27.11 13.90
N THR A 443 2.73 -26.92 12.96
CA THR A 443 2.47 -26.20 11.71
C THR A 443 1.98 -27.18 10.64
N PRO A 444 0.70 -27.11 10.21
CA PRO A 444 0.15 -28.06 9.26
C PRO A 444 0.80 -27.90 7.88
N MET A 445 1.46 -28.96 7.40
CA MET A 445 2.08 -29.00 6.07
C MET A 445 1.26 -29.81 5.10
N ARG A 446 1.01 -29.25 3.91
CA ARG A 446 0.27 -29.92 2.84
C ARG A 446 1.23 -30.61 1.90
N GLU A 447 0.90 -31.84 1.50
CA GLU A 447 1.70 -32.60 0.51
C GLU A 447 1.83 -31.87 -0.83
N GLU A 448 0.86 -31.01 -1.17
CA GLU A 448 0.89 -30.17 -2.38
C GLU A 448 2.00 -29.11 -2.39
N TRP A 449 2.62 -28.85 -1.23
CA TRP A 449 3.76 -27.91 -1.10
C TRP A 449 5.10 -28.62 -1.22
N HIS A 450 5.12 -29.94 -1.44
CA HIS A 450 6.36 -30.68 -1.63
C HIS A 450 7.17 -30.11 -2.81
N GLY A 451 8.45 -29.80 -2.57
CA GLY A 451 9.37 -29.15 -3.51
C GLY A 451 9.26 -27.63 -3.61
N ALA A 452 8.42 -26.98 -2.80
CA ALA A 452 8.23 -25.52 -2.85
C ALA A 452 9.54 -24.78 -2.54
N ALA A 453 9.77 -23.64 -3.19
CA ALA A 453 10.96 -22.84 -2.96
C ALA A 453 10.88 -22.13 -1.60
N VAL A 454 11.98 -22.09 -0.86
CA VAL A 454 12.06 -21.41 0.44
C VAL A 454 13.02 -20.23 0.31
N ILE A 455 12.50 -19.02 0.53
CA ILE A 455 13.28 -17.78 0.47
C ILE A 455 13.30 -17.11 1.85
N ALA A 456 14.34 -16.36 2.15
CA ALA A 456 14.41 -15.53 3.35
C ALA A 456 13.47 -14.32 3.24
N GLU A 457 12.75 -13.99 4.31
CA GLU A 457 11.85 -12.82 4.36
C GLU A 457 12.63 -11.50 4.14
N LYS A 458 13.84 -11.41 4.70
CA LYS A 458 14.61 -10.17 4.81
C LYS A 458 15.21 -9.69 3.48
N ASP A 459 15.78 -10.59 2.70
CA ASP A 459 16.55 -10.30 1.50
C ASP A 459 16.05 -11.06 0.26
N GLN A 460 14.97 -11.84 0.41
CA GLN A 460 14.38 -12.67 -0.65
C GLN A 460 15.39 -13.65 -1.29
N ALA A 461 16.50 -13.94 -0.59
CA ALA A 461 17.48 -14.90 -1.06
C ALA A 461 16.89 -16.31 -0.98
N LEU A 462 17.07 -17.10 -2.04
CA LEU A 462 16.74 -18.52 -2.03
C LEU A 462 17.66 -19.25 -1.05
N LEU A 463 17.03 -19.91 -0.09
CA LEU A 463 17.71 -20.71 0.93
C LEU A 463 17.72 -22.20 0.58
N GLY A 464 16.63 -22.70 -0.02
CA GLY A 464 16.46 -24.13 -0.29
C GLY A 464 15.05 -24.49 -0.77
N ILE A 465 14.63 -25.72 -0.50
CA ILE A 465 13.27 -26.21 -0.80
C ILE A 465 12.60 -26.83 0.42
N LEU A 466 11.27 -26.80 0.42
CA LEU A 466 10.44 -27.53 1.37
C LEU A 466 10.22 -28.96 0.88
N LEU A 467 10.49 -29.94 1.72
CA LEU A 467 10.05 -31.32 1.55
C LEU A 467 8.96 -31.61 2.57
N VAL A 468 7.83 -32.13 2.09
CA VAL A 468 6.71 -32.55 2.94
C VAL A 468 6.56 -34.07 2.84
N GLU A 469 6.63 -34.76 3.97
CA GLU A 469 6.45 -36.21 4.09
C GLU A 469 5.51 -36.51 5.25
N SER A 470 4.41 -37.23 4.98
CA SER A 470 3.42 -37.61 6.01
C SER A 470 2.91 -36.44 6.86
N GLY A 471 2.80 -35.24 6.27
CA GLY A 471 2.34 -34.02 6.94
C GLY A 471 3.41 -33.29 7.77
N GLN A 472 4.66 -33.78 7.81
CA GLN A 472 5.79 -33.08 8.43
C GLN A 472 6.60 -32.35 7.35
N GLY A 473 6.94 -31.09 7.60
CA GLY A 473 7.77 -30.27 6.71
C GLY A 473 9.23 -30.23 7.17
N LYS A 474 10.15 -30.40 6.23
CA LYS A 474 11.59 -30.14 6.42
C LYS A 474 12.09 -29.24 5.30
N VAL A 475 12.83 -28.20 5.63
CA VAL A 475 13.51 -27.34 4.65
C VAL A 475 14.91 -27.91 4.44
N VAL A 476 15.21 -28.29 3.20
CA VAL A 476 16.55 -28.71 2.80
C VAL A 476 17.23 -27.51 2.14
N LEU A 477 18.29 -27.04 2.77
CA LEU A 477 19.07 -25.90 2.33
C LEU A 477 19.97 -26.27 1.16
N TRP A 478 20.32 -25.26 0.37
CA TRP A 478 21.30 -25.37 -0.69
C TRP A 478 22.72 -25.47 -0.09
N GLY A 479 23.52 -26.42 -0.59
CA GLY A 479 24.93 -26.56 -0.25
C GLY A 479 25.83 -25.55 -0.99
N ASP A 480 27.06 -25.36 -0.53
CA ASP A 480 28.03 -24.45 -1.17
C ASP A 480 28.44 -24.87 -2.59
#